data_AF-A0A512T017-F1
#
_entry.id   AF-A0A512T017-F1
#
_cell.length_a   1.000
_cell.length_b   1.000
_cell.length_c   1.000
_cell.angle_alpha   90.00
_cell.angle_beta   90.00
_cell.angle_gamma   90.00
#
_symmetry.space_group_name_H-M   'P 1'
#
loop_
_entity.id
_entity.type
_entity.pdbx_description
1 polymer ?
#
loop_
_entity_poly.entity_id
_entity_poly.type
_entity_poly.pdbx_seq_one_letter_code
_entity_poly.pdbx_strand_id
1 'polypeptide(L)'
;MNPVNPVNPRNAAVAGTATRALVGVALLVSLAACGSSGSSGTSSTSGSDASAPTTTASAQGASTSPGAEDEFLRLTATHLCTVQGTVYDDPADLAAAYEGAPAYPSLSDEQVAAFDKRVTSDPAFSARLLEQVATACGQP
;
A
#
# COMPACT_ATOMS: atom_id res chain seq x y z
N MET A 1 -23.67 5.59 31.92
CA MET A 1 -22.47 5.09 32.64
C MET A 1 -21.43 4.80 31.59
N ASN A 2 -20.45 5.70 31.41
CA ASN A 2 -19.38 5.56 30.41
C ASN A 2 -18.19 4.82 31.05
N PRO A 3 -17.56 3.84 30.38
CA PRO A 3 -16.32 3.25 30.88
C PRO A 3 -15.15 4.22 30.70
N VAL A 4 -14.40 4.40 31.79
CA VAL A 4 -13.14 5.13 31.87
C VAL A 4 -12.06 4.33 31.14
N ASN A 5 -11.41 4.95 30.16
CA ASN A 5 -10.29 4.37 29.42
C ASN A 5 -8.99 4.60 30.21
N PRO A 6 -8.21 3.56 30.56
CA PRO A 6 -6.97 3.74 31.32
C PRO A 6 -5.85 4.35 30.48
N VAL A 7 -5.31 5.46 30.99
CA VAL A 7 -4.08 6.11 30.52
C VAL A 7 -2.92 5.11 30.55
N ASN A 8 -2.28 4.89 29.39
CA ASN A 8 -1.12 4.03 29.23
C ASN A 8 0.18 4.80 29.56
N PRO A 9 0.95 4.46 30.61
CA PRO A 9 2.17 5.15 30.98
C PRO A 9 3.38 4.46 30.35
N ARG A 10 3.52 4.59 29.04
CA ARG A 10 4.72 4.18 28.32
C ARG A 10 5.07 5.27 27.33
N ASN A 11 5.82 6.27 27.78
CA ASN A 11 6.73 7.08 26.98
C ASN A 11 7.51 8.00 27.94
N ALA A 12 8.37 7.37 28.74
CA ALA A 12 9.43 8.08 29.45
C ALA A 12 10.63 8.20 28.50
N ALA A 13 10.95 9.45 28.16
CA ALA A 13 12.26 9.98 27.84
C ALA A 13 13.14 9.24 26.81
N VAL A 14 13.27 9.85 25.62
CA VAL A 14 14.58 9.93 24.96
C VAL A 14 14.78 11.36 24.45
N ALA A 15 15.37 12.20 25.31
CA ALA A 15 15.96 13.46 24.89
C ALA A 15 17.31 13.15 24.20
N GLY A 16 17.37 13.36 22.89
CA GLY A 16 18.56 13.18 22.07
C GLY A 16 18.78 14.41 21.18
N THR A 17 19.66 15.30 21.64
CA THR A 17 20.14 16.50 20.96
C THR A 17 20.81 16.24 19.61
N ALA A 18 20.46 17.09 18.63
CA ALA A 18 21.28 17.70 17.58
C ALA A 18 22.14 16.81 16.65
N THR A 19 22.02 17.03 15.32
CA THR A 19 23.05 17.70 14.48
C THR A 19 22.70 17.59 12.99
N ARG A 20 22.91 18.70 12.27
CA ARG A 20 22.70 18.94 10.83
C ARG A 20 23.35 17.92 9.89
N ALA A 21 22.72 17.67 8.74
CA ALA A 21 23.38 17.74 7.42
C ALA A 21 22.33 17.91 6.30
N LEU A 22 22.31 19.10 5.67
CA LEU A 22 21.68 19.33 4.37
C LEU A 22 22.56 18.66 3.32
N VAL A 23 22.06 17.60 2.68
CA VAL A 23 22.66 17.05 1.45
C VAL A 23 21.66 17.27 0.32
N GLY A 24 21.88 18.37 -0.40
CA GLY A 24 21.21 18.63 -1.66
C GLY A 24 21.74 17.66 -2.73
N VAL A 25 20.82 16.88 -3.32
CA VAL A 25 21.11 16.09 -4.51
C VAL A 25 20.41 16.75 -5.68
N ALA A 26 21.21 17.50 -6.46
CA ALA A 26 20.81 18.00 -7.77
C ALA A 26 20.77 16.81 -8.75
N LEU A 27 19.58 16.31 -9.04
CA LEU A 27 19.38 15.29 -10.06
C LEU A 27 19.09 15.98 -11.41
N LEU A 28 20.13 16.02 -12.24
CA LEU A 28 20.09 16.40 -13.65
C LEU A 28 19.19 15.41 -14.42
N VAL A 29 17.97 15.83 -14.75
CA VAL A 29 17.12 15.10 -15.70
C VAL A 29 17.49 15.55 -17.11
N SER A 30 18.31 14.73 -17.78
CA SER A 30 18.56 14.80 -19.21
C SER A 30 17.30 14.36 -19.96
N LEU A 31 16.55 15.31 -20.53
CA LEU A 31 15.50 15.03 -21.51
C LEU A 31 16.15 14.67 -22.86
N ALA A 32 16.34 13.37 -23.11
CA ALA A 32 16.62 12.85 -24.43
C ALA A 32 15.31 12.55 -25.17
N ALA A 33 15.06 13.30 -26.24
CA ALA A 33 14.62 12.88 -27.58
C ALA A 33 13.62 11.70 -27.68
N CYS A 34 12.40 11.90 -28.20
CA CYS A 34 12.04 11.94 -29.64
C CYS A 34 11.91 10.55 -30.28
N GLY A 35 10.76 10.28 -30.93
CA GLY A 35 10.55 9.14 -31.84
C GLY A 35 9.16 8.51 -31.69
N SER A 36 8.10 9.07 -32.27
CA SER A 36 7.59 8.82 -33.63
C SER A 36 7.24 7.37 -33.99
N SER A 37 5.93 7.17 -34.21
CA SER A 37 5.34 6.51 -35.38
C SER A 37 5.45 4.99 -35.56
N GLY A 38 4.32 4.31 -35.33
CA GLY A 38 3.65 3.47 -36.34
C GLY A 38 4.14 2.03 -36.53
N SER A 39 3.21 1.06 -36.45
CA SER A 39 3.03 0.02 -37.49
C SER A 39 1.84 -0.87 -37.20
N SER A 40 0.89 -0.83 -38.13
CA SER A 40 -0.13 -1.86 -38.38
C SER A 40 0.55 -3.16 -38.82
N GLY A 41 0.12 -4.31 -38.31
CA GLY A 41 0.70 -5.60 -38.67
C GLY A 41 -0.19 -6.78 -38.36
N THR A 42 -1.14 -7.03 -39.26
CA THR A 42 -1.86 -8.31 -39.45
C THR A 42 -0.91 -9.49 -39.59
N SER A 43 -1.19 -10.62 -38.93
CA SER A 43 -1.37 -11.95 -39.56
C SER A 43 -1.30 -13.10 -38.54
N SER A 44 -2.32 -13.94 -38.63
CA SER A 44 -2.45 -15.27 -38.05
C SER A 44 -1.23 -16.16 -38.26
N THR A 45 -0.85 -16.90 -37.22
CA THR A 45 -0.12 -18.17 -37.36
C THR A 45 -0.79 -19.22 -36.48
N SER A 46 -1.46 -20.17 -37.14
CA SER A 46 -1.81 -21.45 -36.55
C SER A 46 -0.53 -22.27 -36.40
N GLY A 47 -0.27 -22.75 -35.18
CA GLY A 47 0.77 -23.73 -34.87
C GLY A 47 0.24 -24.71 -33.84
N SER A 48 -0.05 -25.93 -34.28
CA SER A 48 -0.45 -27.06 -33.47
C SER A 48 0.76 -27.71 -32.77
N ASP A 49 0.46 -28.33 -31.62
CA ASP A 49 1.18 -29.41 -30.94
C ASP A 49 2.53 -29.12 -30.26
N ALA A 50 2.48 -29.03 -28.92
CA ALA A 50 3.27 -29.90 -28.04
C ALA A 50 2.73 -29.85 -26.60
N SER A 51 2.15 -30.97 -26.17
CA SER A 51 1.90 -31.29 -24.77
C SER A 51 3.20 -31.33 -23.97
N ALA A 52 3.28 -30.49 -22.94
CA ALA A 52 4.10 -30.77 -21.76
C ALA A 52 3.35 -30.21 -20.53
N PRO A 53 2.89 -31.05 -19.58
CA PRO A 53 2.46 -30.55 -18.28
C PRO A 53 3.72 -30.14 -17.53
N THR A 54 4.18 -28.91 -17.74
CA THR A 54 5.11 -28.29 -16.80
C THR A 54 4.27 -27.85 -15.62
N THR A 55 4.23 -28.72 -14.61
CA THR A 55 3.88 -28.37 -13.24
C THR A 55 4.86 -27.28 -12.79
N THR A 56 4.56 -26.03 -13.12
CA THR A 56 5.22 -24.89 -12.49
C THR A 56 4.76 -24.91 -11.05
N ALA A 57 5.75 -25.15 -10.18
CA ALA A 57 5.64 -25.21 -8.74
C ALA A 57 4.60 -24.24 -8.22
N SER A 58 3.69 -24.76 -7.41
CA SER A 58 2.90 -24.01 -6.47
C SER A 58 3.86 -23.13 -5.65
N ALA A 59 4.06 -21.90 -6.10
CA ALA A 59 4.22 -20.80 -5.18
C ALA A 59 2.90 -20.75 -4.41
N GLN A 60 2.79 -21.57 -3.37
CA GLN A 60 1.96 -21.28 -2.22
C GLN A 60 2.50 -19.98 -1.61
N GLY A 61 2.39 -18.87 -2.34
CA GLY A 61 2.22 -17.58 -1.72
C GLY A 61 0.94 -17.71 -0.91
N ALA A 62 1.02 -17.42 0.39
CA ALA A 62 -0.10 -17.41 1.30
C ALA A 62 -1.34 -16.94 0.54
N SER A 63 -2.33 -17.83 0.35
CA SER A 63 -3.44 -17.60 -0.56
C SER A 63 -4.08 -16.24 -0.24
N THR A 64 -3.75 -15.24 -1.04
CA THR A 64 -4.36 -13.91 -1.02
C THR A 64 -5.72 -14.08 -1.66
N SER A 65 -6.65 -14.65 -0.88
CA SER A 65 -8.03 -14.83 -1.29
C SER A 65 -8.60 -13.46 -1.65
N PRO A 66 -9.42 -13.34 -2.72
CA PRO A 66 -10.04 -12.08 -3.10
C PRO A 66 -10.74 -11.36 -1.94
N GLY A 67 -11.43 -12.10 -1.07
CA GLY A 67 -12.11 -11.51 0.10
C GLY A 67 -11.17 -10.96 1.17
N ALA A 68 -9.99 -11.57 1.36
CA ALA A 68 -8.98 -11.09 2.30
C ALA A 68 -8.33 -9.78 1.80
N GLU A 69 -8.12 -9.71 0.49
CA GLU A 69 -7.63 -8.51 -0.18
C GLU A 69 -8.63 -7.35 -0.08
N ASP A 70 -9.90 -7.59 -0.39
CA ASP A 70 -10.93 -6.55 -0.29
C ASP A 70 -11.08 -6.03 1.14
N GLU A 71 -10.98 -6.90 2.15
CA GLU A 71 -11.01 -6.49 3.55
C GLU A 71 -9.78 -5.65 3.94
N PHE A 72 -8.58 -6.05 3.53
CA PHE A 72 -7.36 -5.27 3.73
C PHE A 72 -7.51 -3.87 3.12
N LEU A 73 -7.91 -3.79 1.85
CA LEU A 73 -8.05 -2.53 1.13
C LEU A 73 -9.10 -1.63 1.79
N ARG A 74 -10.26 -2.18 2.15
CA ARG A 74 -11.35 -1.45 2.82
C ARG A 74 -10.92 -0.89 4.17
N LEU A 75 -10.31 -1.70 5.04
CA LEU A 75 -9.91 -1.27 6.39
C LEU A 75 -8.78 -0.23 6.33
N THR A 76 -7.81 -0.45 5.44
CA THR A 76 -6.71 0.50 5.21
C THR A 76 -7.24 1.83 4.67
N ALA A 77 -8.17 1.78 3.71
CA ALA A 77 -8.81 2.98 3.17
C ALA A 77 -9.57 3.78 4.23
N THR A 78 -10.38 3.11 5.06
CA THR A 78 -11.09 3.76 6.17
C THR A 78 -10.14 4.40 7.17
N HIS A 79 -9.03 3.73 7.50
CA HIS A 79 -8.00 4.27 8.39
C HIS A 79 -7.40 5.54 7.81
N LEU A 80 -6.89 5.48 6.58
CA LEU A 80 -6.30 6.63 5.89
C LEU A 80 -7.29 7.80 5.80
N CYS A 81 -8.55 7.52 5.49
CA CYS A 81 -9.57 8.55 5.44
C CYS A 81 -9.82 9.19 6.81
N THR A 82 -9.85 8.38 7.88
CA THR A 82 -10.01 8.87 9.26
C THR A 82 -8.84 9.77 9.66
N VAL A 83 -7.61 9.36 9.36
CA VAL A 83 -6.40 10.16 9.63
C VAL A 83 -6.46 11.48 8.86
N GLN A 84 -6.81 11.46 7.58
CA GLN A 84 -6.88 12.67 6.75
C GLN A 84 -8.06 13.59 7.11
N GLY A 85 -9.16 13.03 7.63
CA GLY A 85 -10.33 13.78 8.07
C GLY A 85 -10.22 14.35 9.48
N THR A 86 -9.19 13.97 10.24
CA THR A 86 -9.01 14.38 11.64
C THR A 86 -8.07 15.59 11.74
N VAL A 87 -8.47 16.60 12.50
CA VAL A 87 -7.59 17.70 12.89
C VAL A 87 -6.87 17.31 14.17
N TYR A 88 -5.54 17.29 14.13
CA TYR A 88 -4.69 16.96 15.27
C TYR A 88 -4.12 18.24 15.89
N ASP A 89 -4.24 18.38 17.21
CA ASP A 89 -3.67 19.50 17.95
C ASP A 89 -2.16 19.31 18.22
N ASP A 90 -1.71 18.05 18.31
CA ASP A 90 -0.31 17.68 18.53
C ASP A 90 0.27 16.97 17.28
N PRO A 91 1.43 17.40 16.75
CA PRO A 91 2.08 16.74 15.63
C PRO A 91 2.53 15.29 15.94
N ALA A 92 2.79 14.95 17.20
CA ALA A 92 3.13 13.58 17.61
C ALA A 92 1.93 12.64 17.44
N ASP A 93 0.71 13.12 17.69
CA ASP A 93 -0.51 12.33 17.51
C ASP A 93 -0.79 12.06 16.02
N LEU A 94 -0.51 13.04 15.15
CA LEU A 94 -0.58 12.86 13.70
C LEU A 94 0.41 11.78 13.23
N ALA A 95 1.66 11.86 13.67
CA ALA A 95 2.69 10.88 13.34
C ALA A 95 2.28 9.47 13.82
N ALA A 96 1.83 9.35 15.07
CA ALA A 96 1.35 8.09 15.62
C ALA A 96 0.15 7.52 14.85
N ALA A 97 -0.74 8.37 14.35
CA ALA A 97 -1.89 7.94 13.56
C ALA A 97 -1.48 7.37 12.19
N TYR A 98 -0.44 7.93 11.54
CA TYR A 98 0.10 7.40 10.29
C TYR A 98 0.96 6.14 10.49
N GLU A 99 1.71 6.05 11.59
CA GLU A 99 2.48 4.85 11.94
C GLU A 99 1.58 3.70 12.41
N GLY A 100 0.41 4.02 12.95
CA GLY A 100 -0.58 3.05 13.37
C GLY A 100 -1.18 2.28 12.18
N ALA A 101 -1.14 0.95 12.27
CA ALA A 101 -1.88 0.09 11.35
C ALA A 101 -3.32 -0.12 11.85
N PRO A 102 -4.32 -0.21 10.96
CA PRO A 102 -5.66 -0.61 11.37
C PRO A 102 -5.68 -2.06 11.86
N ALA A 103 -6.67 -2.39 12.69
CA ALA A 103 -6.87 -3.76 13.12
C ALA A 103 -7.48 -4.60 11.98
N TYR A 104 -6.86 -5.73 11.66
CA TYR A 104 -7.33 -6.68 10.65
C TYR A 104 -7.81 -7.99 11.33
N PRO A 105 -9.06 -8.08 11.82
CA PRO A 105 -9.49 -9.17 12.70
C PRO A 105 -9.58 -10.54 12.00
N SER A 106 -9.68 -10.56 10.68
CA SER A 106 -9.83 -11.78 9.87
C SER A 106 -8.55 -12.15 9.10
N LEU A 107 -7.52 -11.30 9.14
CA LEU A 107 -6.27 -11.49 8.39
C LEU A 107 -5.18 -11.95 9.35
N SER A 108 -4.34 -12.88 8.89
CA SER A 108 -3.11 -13.20 9.60
C SER A 108 -2.03 -12.14 9.35
N ASP A 109 -1.05 -12.06 10.24
CA ASP A 109 0.09 -11.13 10.09
C ASP A 109 0.86 -11.38 8.78
N GLU A 110 0.96 -12.64 8.34
CA GLU A 110 1.61 -12.97 7.05
C GLU A 110 0.82 -12.44 5.85
N GLN A 111 -0.52 -12.45 5.93
CA GLN A 111 -1.37 -11.89 4.87
C GLN A 111 -1.24 -10.38 4.83
N VAL A 112 -1.28 -9.71 5.98
CA VAL A 112 -1.07 -8.26 6.09
C VAL A 112 0.28 -7.87 5.52
N ALA A 113 1.37 -8.53 5.92
CA ALA A 113 2.71 -8.26 5.40
C ALA A 113 2.82 -8.50 3.88
N ALA A 114 2.13 -9.52 3.35
CA ALA A 114 2.08 -9.76 1.91
C ALA A 114 1.33 -8.65 1.15
N PHE A 115 0.21 -8.16 1.69
CA PHE A 115 -0.55 -7.06 1.11
C PHE A 115 0.20 -5.72 1.21
N ASP A 116 0.84 -5.43 2.34
CA ASP A 116 1.67 -4.23 2.52
C ASP A 116 2.79 -4.16 1.48
N LYS A 117 3.46 -5.30 1.22
CA LYS A 117 4.46 -5.37 0.16
C LYS A 117 3.84 -5.03 -1.21
N ARG A 118 2.64 -5.55 -1.49
CA ARG A 118 1.93 -5.30 -2.77
C ARG A 118 1.51 -3.85 -2.95
N VAL A 119 1.23 -3.10 -1.88
CA VAL A 119 0.93 -1.66 -1.96
C VAL A 119 2.03 -0.90 -2.72
N THR A 120 3.30 -1.30 -2.58
CA THR A 120 4.43 -0.63 -3.24
C THR A 120 4.94 -1.36 -4.49
N SER A 121 4.76 -2.67 -4.58
CA SER A 121 5.30 -3.47 -5.69
C SER A 121 4.30 -3.75 -6.82
N ASP A 122 3.00 -3.60 -6.59
CA ASP A 122 1.93 -3.91 -7.54
C ASP A 122 1.09 -2.65 -7.83
N PRO A 123 1.30 -1.99 -8.99
CA PRO A 123 0.60 -0.75 -9.30
C PRO A 123 -0.92 -0.93 -9.40
N ALA A 124 -1.41 -2.09 -9.83
CA ALA A 124 -2.86 -2.36 -9.90
C ALA A 124 -3.48 -2.51 -8.50
N PHE A 125 -2.74 -3.08 -7.55
CA PHE A 125 -3.15 -3.13 -6.15
C PHE A 125 -3.21 -1.72 -5.54
N SER A 126 -2.19 -0.89 -5.79
CA SER A 126 -2.18 0.50 -5.31
C SER A 126 -3.33 1.34 -5.90
N ALA A 127 -3.66 1.14 -7.18
CA ALA A 127 -4.79 1.83 -7.82
C ALA A 127 -6.12 1.49 -7.13
N ARG A 128 -6.36 0.20 -6.83
CA ARG A 128 -7.54 -0.23 -6.09
C ARG A 128 -7.59 0.28 -4.65
N LEU A 129 -6.44 0.40 -3.99
CA LEU A 129 -6.37 1.06 -2.68
C LEU A 129 -6.80 2.52 -2.78
N LEU A 130 -6.33 3.25 -3.79
CA LEU A 130 -6.71 4.66 -4.01
C LEU A 130 -8.22 4.81 -4.30
N GLU A 131 -8.80 3.92 -5.11
CA GLU A 131 -10.25 3.88 -5.35
C GLU A 131 -11.05 3.64 -4.05
N GLN A 132 -10.56 2.73 -3.20
CA GLN A 132 -11.19 2.47 -1.89
C GLN A 132 -11.04 3.67 -0.94
N VAL A 133 -9.89 4.36 -0.94
CA VAL A 133 -9.69 5.60 -0.16
C VAL A 133 -10.66 6.69 -0.62
N ALA A 134 -10.79 6.90 -1.93
CA ALA A 134 -11.75 7.85 -2.50
C ALA A 134 -13.18 7.54 -2.02
N THR A 135 -13.60 6.27 -2.15
CA THR A 135 -14.90 5.79 -1.70
C THR A 135 -15.11 6.00 -0.20
N ALA A 136 -14.12 5.63 0.64
CA ALA A 136 -14.19 5.77 2.08
C ALA A 136 -14.32 7.23 2.53
N CYS A 137 -13.75 8.16 1.75
CA CYS A 137 -13.88 9.60 1.95
C CYS A 137 -15.10 10.24 1.27
N GLY A 138 -16.02 9.43 0.74
CA GLY A 138 -17.24 9.91 0.10
C GLY A 138 -17.03 10.60 -1.25
N GLN A 139 -15.89 10.35 -1.90
CA GLN A 139 -15.66 10.76 -3.29
C GLN A 139 -16.26 9.68 -4.22
N PRO A 140 -17.02 10.10 -5.25
CA PRO A 140 -17.63 9.19 -6.22
C PRO A 140 -16.63 8.62 -7.24
#